data_AF-A0A924QND2-F1
#
_entry.id   AF-A0A924QND2-F1
#
_cell.length_a   1.000
_cell.length_b   1.000
_cell.length_c   1.000
_cell.angle_alpha   90.00
_cell.angle_beta   90.00
_cell.angle_gamma   90.00
#
_symmetry.space_group_name_H-M   'P 1'
#
loop_
_entity.id
_entity.type
_entity.pdbx_description
1 polymer ?
#
loop_
_entity_poly.entity_id
_entity_poly.type
_entity_poly.pdbx_seq_one_letter_code
_entity_poly.pdbx_strand_id
1 'polypeptide(L)'
;MTKDAKQTKTGKAFEYAVLNAFLERLKLLTKVLVVENKPYLTSKKHFNNFNEIEQGLYNLNASFAVNFLIDLEPRLSNGVNTSDILQLEIVPDKQGQSGDVRDVLAIRSLQKWEIGVSAKNNHRAVKHQRLSTDLDFGKQWIGISCSMGYFESILPIFNYLEECKKLKMRWKEVPNKSAEVYVPVLQAFVKEIEKLNKENPEIFPQLLVKYLVGNKDFYKVIKRKKKVEIQAFNLYGGLNLPFDKIKSKYKISKVIFPDRLIEIAFKKNSKTTVNLVFNEGWQFSFRLHSAEGLVVSSLKFDVNLVSAPHSLFVNHLSLG
;
A
#
# COMPACT_ATOMS: atom_id res chain seq x y z
N MET A 1 -23.70 -8.12 14.70
CA MET A 1 -22.93 -8.28 13.44
C MET A 1 -22.24 -6.96 13.14
N THR A 2 -20.92 -6.91 13.25
CA THR A 2 -20.12 -5.73 12.89
C THR A 2 -20.31 -5.42 11.41
N LYS A 3 -20.81 -4.23 11.10
CA LYS A 3 -21.05 -3.77 9.74
C LYS A 3 -19.68 -3.52 9.10
N ASP A 4 -19.17 -4.45 8.29
CA ASP A 4 -17.90 -4.24 7.59
C ASP A 4 -17.94 -2.91 6.82
N ALA A 5 -16.89 -2.12 6.97
CA ALA A 5 -16.76 -0.84 6.30
C ALA A 5 -16.92 -1.04 4.78
N LYS A 6 -17.67 -0.14 4.12
CA LYS A 6 -17.93 -0.19 2.67
C LYS A 6 -16.64 -0.35 1.86
N GLN A 7 -15.55 0.29 2.29
CA GLN A 7 -14.24 0.19 1.67
C GLN A 7 -13.71 -1.25 1.67
N THR A 8 -13.76 -1.95 2.80
CA THR A 8 -13.33 -3.35 2.93
C THR A 8 -14.08 -4.25 1.97
N LYS A 9 -15.42 -4.13 1.91
CA LYS A 9 -16.25 -4.94 1.00
C LYS A 9 -15.86 -4.72 -0.46
N THR A 10 -15.71 -3.46 -0.87
CA THR A 10 -15.38 -3.14 -2.27
C THR A 10 -13.93 -3.48 -2.64
N GLY A 11 -13.00 -3.41 -1.68
CA GLY A 11 -11.60 -3.82 -1.88
C GLY A 11 -11.52 -5.34 -2.09
N LYS A 12 -12.08 -6.12 -1.17
CA LYS A 12 -12.10 -7.58 -1.23
C LYS A 12 -12.81 -8.13 -2.47
N ALA A 13 -13.91 -7.50 -2.89
CA ALA A 13 -14.55 -7.86 -4.15
C ALA A 13 -13.64 -7.63 -5.37
N PHE A 14 -12.88 -6.54 -5.38
CA PHE A 14 -11.95 -6.28 -6.48
C PHE A 14 -10.73 -7.22 -6.48
N GLU A 15 -10.21 -7.58 -5.29
CA GLU A 15 -9.16 -8.61 -5.16
C GLU A 15 -9.61 -9.94 -5.79
N TYR A 16 -10.82 -10.40 -5.49
CA TYR A 16 -11.39 -11.60 -6.10
C TYR A 16 -11.53 -11.48 -7.63
N ALA A 17 -12.04 -10.35 -8.12
CA ALA A 17 -12.19 -10.13 -9.56
C ALA A 17 -10.85 -10.18 -10.31
N VAL A 18 -9.77 -9.63 -9.71
CA VAL A 18 -8.41 -9.70 -10.29
C VAL A 18 -7.92 -11.15 -10.35
N LEU A 19 -8.03 -11.92 -9.27
CA LEU A 19 -7.64 -13.32 -9.29
C LEU A 19 -8.46 -14.12 -10.31
N ASN A 20 -9.78 -13.92 -10.34
CA ASN A 20 -10.66 -14.62 -11.28
C ASN A 20 -10.33 -14.25 -12.73
N ALA A 21 -9.98 -13.00 -13.02
CA ALA A 21 -9.53 -12.59 -14.35
C ALA A 21 -8.22 -13.29 -14.75
N PHE A 22 -7.26 -13.46 -13.82
CA PHE A 22 -6.07 -14.27 -14.08
C PHE A 22 -6.44 -15.71 -14.40
N LEU A 23 -7.30 -16.34 -13.59
CA LEU A 23 -7.75 -17.72 -13.81
C LEU A 23 -8.38 -17.89 -15.19
N GLU A 24 -9.36 -17.05 -15.55
CA GLU A 24 -10.09 -17.15 -16.81
C GLU A 24 -9.18 -16.99 -18.04
N ARG A 25 -8.19 -16.10 -17.97
CA ARG A 25 -7.24 -15.88 -19.07
C ARG A 25 -6.17 -16.96 -19.14
N LEU A 26 -5.58 -17.33 -18.01
CA LEU A 26 -4.40 -18.18 -17.97
C LEU A 26 -4.71 -19.67 -18.03
N LYS A 27 -5.91 -20.12 -17.62
CA LYS A 27 -6.32 -21.53 -17.77
C LYS A 27 -6.35 -22.00 -19.22
N LEU A 28 -6.46 -21.06 -20.17
CA LEU A 28 -6.42 -21.33 -21.61
C LEU A 28 -4.99 -21.45 -22.16
N LEU A 29 -3.98 -21.01 -21.40
CA LEU A 29 -2.59 -20.90 -21.85
C LEU A 29 -1.65 -21.85 -21.09
N THR A 30 -1.95 -22.13 -19.82
CA THR A 30 -1.12 -22.94 -18.92
C THR A 30 -1.97 -23.67 -17.89
N LYS A 31 -1.38 -24.64 -17.19
CA LYS A 31 -1.97 -25.21 -15.97
C LYS A 31 -1.96 -24.17 -14.85
N VAL A 32 -3.13 -23.96 -14.25
CA VAL A 32 -3.35 -23.01 -13.15
C VAL A 32 -3.98 -23.74 -11.98
N LEU A 33 -3.54 -23.43 -10.77
CA LEU A 33 -4.13 -23.87 -9.51
C LEU A 33 -4.51 -22.65 -8.69
N VAL A 34 -5.73 -22.62 -8.14
CA VAL A 34 -6.16 -21.58 -7.19
C VAL A 34 -6.10 -22.13 -5.78
N VAL A 35 -5.46 -21.40 -4.88
CA VAL A 35 -5.47 -21.72 -3.45
C VAL A 35 -6.73 -21.13 -2.81
N GLU A 36 -7.70 -21.99 -2.49
CA GLU A 36 -8.96 -21.59 -1.86
C GLU A 36 -8.83 -21.38 -0.34
N ASN A 37 -7.91 -20.50 0.05
CA ASN A 37 -7.71 -20.13 1.45
C ASN A 37 -8.84 -19.23 1.99
N LYS A 38 -8.83 -18.96 3.30
CA LYS A 38 -9.82 -18.08 3.96
C LYS A 38 -9.93 -16.69 3.32
N PRO A 39 -8.82 -15.98 2.97
CA PRO A 39 -8.88 -14.73 2.20
C PRO A 39 -9.63 -14.85 0.87
N TYR A 40 -9.38 -15.91 0.10
CA TYR A 40 -10.09 -16.19 -1.15
C TYR A 40 -11.59 -16.34 -0.93
N LEU A 41 -12.00 -17.21 0.00
CA LEU A 41 -13.43 -17.44 0.30
C LEU A 41 -14.13 -16.16 0.76
N THR A 42 -13.44 -15.36 1.57
CA THR A 42 -13.94 -14.08 2.07
C THR A 42 -14.14 -13.07 0.94
N SER A 43 -13.15 -12.96 0.04
CA SER A 43 -13.19 -12.06 -1.10
C SER A 43 -14.26 -12.45 -2.11
N LYS A 44 -14.39 -13.76 -2.40
CA LYS A 44 -15.47 -14.33 -3.21
C LYS A 44 -16.85 -14.04 -2.62
N LYS A 45 -17.03 -14.23 -1.31
CA LYS A 45 -18.27 -13.88 -0.61
C LYS A 45 -18.60 -12.40 -0.74
N HIS A 46 -17.62 -11.51 -0.56
CA HIS A 46 -17.85 -10.07 -0.74
C HIS A 46 -18.24 -9.73 -2.17
N PHE A 47 -17.57 -10.30 -3.17
CA PHE A 47 -17.89 -10.11 -4.58
C PHE A 47 -19.33 -10.53 -4.91
N ASN A 48 -19.74 -11.74 -4.48
CA ASN A 48 -21.07 -12.28 -4.74
C ASN A 48 -22.21 -11.49 -4.07
N ASN A 49 -21.91 -10.68 -3.06
CA ASN A 49 -22.91 -9.82 -2.41
C ASN A 49 -23.20 -8.52 -3.17
N PHE A 50 -22.43 -8.19 -4.20
CA PHE A 50 -22.72 -7.07 -5.10
C PHE A 50 -23.73 -7.50 -6.18
N ASN A 51 -24.49 -6.55 -6.74
CA ASN A 51 -25.38 -6.86 -7.86
C ASN A 51 -24.58 -7.13 -9.16
N GLU A 52 -25.24 -7.69 -10.16
CA GLU A 52 -24.61 -8.08 -11.44
C GLU A 52 -23.92 -6.91 -12.15
N ILE A 53 -24.47 -5.70 -12.07
CA ILE A 53 -23.88 -4.50 -12.69
C ILE A 53 -22.54 -4.18 -12.01
N GLU A 54 -22.50 -4.18 -10.68
CA GLU A 54 -21.28 -3.93 -9.91
C GLU A 54 -20.25 -5.04 -10.11
N GLN A 55 -20.66 -6.31 -10.12
CA GLN A 55 -19.80 -7.45 -10.45
C GLN A 55 -19.21 -7.32 -11.86
N GLY A 56 -20.04 -6.98 -12.85
CA GLY A 56 -19.62 -6.71 -14.22
C GLY A 56 -18.56 -5.61 -14.30
N LEU A 57 -18.73 -4.52 -13.55
CA LEU A 57 -17.73 -3.44 -13.48
C LEU A 57 -16.41 -3.92 -12.87
N TYR A 58 -16.43 -4.71 -11.80
CA TYR A 58 -15.20 -5.27 -11.23
C TYR A 58 -14.50 -6.21 -12.21
N ASN A 59 -15.24 -7.12 -12.84
CA ASN A 59 -14.72 -8.06 -13.84
C ASN A 59 -14.13 -7.35 -15.05
N LEU A 60 -14.80 -6.32 -15.56
CA LEU A 60 -14.30 -5.52 -16.67
C LEU A 60 -12.95 -4.88 -16.34
N ASN A 61 -12.88 -4.16 -15.22
CA ASN A 61 -11.64 -3.50 -14.78
C ASN A 61 -10.51 -4.51 -14.53
N ALA A 62 -10.81 -5.65 -13.90
CA ALA A 62 -9.85 -6.71 -13.65
C ALA A 62 -9.33 -7.35 -14.94
N SER A 63 -10.21 -7.62 -15.90
CA SER A 63 -9.87 -8.19 -17.21
C SER A 63 -8.92 -7.29 -18.00
N PHE A 64 -9.17 -5.98 -18.04
CA PHE A 64 -8.25 -5.02 -18.66
C PHE A 64 -6.88 -5.01 -17.99
N ALA A 65 -6.85 -5.00 -16.65
CA ALA A 65 -5.61 -5.04 -15.91
C ALA A 65 -4.81 -6.32 -16.21
N VAL A 66 -5.45 -7.49 -16.08
CA VAL A 66 -4.81 -8.79 -16.26
C VAL A 66 -4.30 -8.98 -17.68
N ASN A 67 -5.05 -8.60 -18.71
CA ASN A 67 -4.58 -8.67 -20.09
C ASN A 67 -3.28 -7.88 -20.29
N PHE A 68 -3.21 -6.68 -19.72
CA PHE A 68 -2.00 -5.87 -19.77
C PHE A 68 -0.85 -6.48 -18.96
N LEU A 69 -1.14 -7.08 -17.79
CA LEU A 69 -0.11 -7.76 -16.99
C LEU A 69 0.44 -9.01 -17.71
N ILE A 70 -0.38 -9.75 -18.46
CA ILE A 70 0.07 -10.87 -19.30
C ILE A 70 1.06 -10.40 -20.37
N ASP A 71 0.84 -9.21 -20.95
CA ASP A 71 1.75 -8.61 -21.91
C ASP A 71 3.09 -8.17 -21.28
N LEU A 72 3.09 -7.88 -19.99
CA LEU A 72 4.28 -7.47 -19.23
C LEU A 72 5.07 -8.65 -18.67
N GLU A 73 4.42 -9.78 -18.41
CA GLU A 73 5.00 -10.90 -17.65
C GLU A 73 4.88 -12.22 -18.43
N PRO A 74 5.86 -12.52 -19.32
CA PRO A 74 5.88 -13.75 -20.11
C PRO A 74 5.69 -15.03 -19.29
N ARG A 75 6.20 -15.06 -18.06
CA ARG A 75 6.13 -16.21 -17.14
C ARG A 75 4.71 -16.51 -16.64
N LEU A 76 3.76 -15.59 -16.76
CA LEU A 76 2.35 -15.90 -16.48
C LEU A 76 1.83 -16.98 -17.44
N SER A 77 2.12 -16.84 -18.74
CA SER A 77 1.54 -17.70 -19.78
C SER A 77 2.38 -18.94 -20.09
N ASN A 78 3.65 -18.97 -19.68
CA ASN A 78 4.59 -20.00 -20.10
C ASN A 78 5.16 -20.77 -18.90
N GLY A 79 4.98 -22.09 -18.91
CA GLY A 79 5.57 -23.03 -17.95
C GLY A 79 6.76 -23.78 -18.55
N VAL A 80 7.73 -24.19 -17.73
CA VAL A 80 8.91 -24.93 -18.20
C VAL A 80 8.57 -26.34 -18.70
N ASN A 81 7.49 -26.94 -18.19
CA ASN A 81 6.98 -28.25 -18.58
C ASN A 81 5.55 -28.44 -18.02
N THR A 82 5.00 -29.64 -18.16
CA THR A 82 3.64 -29.97 -17.72
C THR A 82 3.46 -30.08 -16.21
N SER A 83 4.54 -30.13 -15.41
CA SER A 83 4.49 -30.08 -13.94
C SER A 83 4.66 -28.66 -13.39
N ASP A 84 4.99 -27.68 -14.25
CA ASP A 84 5.04 -26.26 -13.88
C ASP A 84 3.63 -25.65 -13.83
N ILE A 85 3.07 -25.66 -12.63
CA ILE A 85 1.75 -25.14 -12.31
C ILE A 85 1.88 -23.69 -11.86
N LEU A 86 1.10 -22.79 -12.48
CA LEU A 86 0.93 -21.44 -11.98
C LEU A 86 -0.06 -21.45 -10.82
N GLN A 87 0.41 -21.15 -9.62
CA GLN A 87 -0.43 -20.97 -8.44
C GLN A 87 -0.95 -19.53 -8.38
N LEU A 88 -2.25 -19.37 -8.12
CA LEU A 88 -2.89 -18.10 -7.82
C LEU A 88 -3.44 -18.12 -6.38
N GLU A 89 -3.19 -17.06 -5.62
CA GLU A 89 -3.68 -16.96 -4.25
C GLU A 89 -4.03 -15.53 -3.86
N ILE A 90 -4.98 -15.38 -2.92
CA ILE A 90 -5.24 -14.11 -2.22
C ILE A 90 -4.48 -14.12 -0.90
N VAL A 91 -3.70 -13.08 -0.66
CA VAL A 91 -2.83 -12.95 0.50
C VAL A 91 -3.64 -12.47 1.71
N PRO A 92 -3.42 -13.01 2.92
CA PRO A 92 -4.02 -12.48 4.14
C PRO A 92 -3.54 -11.06 4.48
N ASP A 93 -4.45 -10.20 4.95
CA ASP A 93 -4.16 -8.81 5.35
C ASP A 93 -3.03 -8.68 6.39
N LYS A 94 -2.78 -9.73 7.18
CA LYS A 94 -1.71 -9.76 8.20
C LYS A 94 -0.31 -9.56 7.58
N GLN A 95 -0.09 -10.00 6.34
CA GLN A 95 1.20 -9.79 5.65
C GLN A 95 1.42 -8.31 5.26
N GLY A 96 0.34 -7.54 5.13
CA GLY A 96 0.39 -6.07 4.97
C GLY A 96 1.12 -5.35 6.11
N GLN A 97 1.12 -5.94 7.30
CA GLN A 97 1.80 -5.40 8.49
C GLN A 97 3.32 -5.60 8.44
N SER A 98 3.81 -6.68 7.82
CA SER A 98 5.25 -6.95 7.65
C SER A 98 5.87 -6.26 6.43
N GLY A 99 5.08 -5.45 5.70
CA GLY A 99 5.55 -4.65 4.58
C GLY A 99 5.15 -5.17 3.20
N ASP A 100 4.54 -6.35 3.11
CA ASP A 100 4.07 -6.90 1.84
C ASP A 100 2.69 -6.36 1.48
N VAL A 101 2.61 -5.52 0.45
CA VAL A 101 1.38 -4.80 0.04
C VAL A 101 0.58 -5.53 -1.04
N ARG A 102 1.00 -6.76 -1.40
CA ARG A 102 0.38 -7.58 -2.45
C ARG A 102 -0.89 -8.22 -1.91
N ASP A 103 -1.96 -8.11 -2.69
CA ASP A 103 -3.28 -8.66 -2.34
C ASP A 103 -3.52 -10.00 -3.08
N VAL A 104 -3.02 -10.13 -4.32
CA VAL A 104 -3.08 -11.33 -5.15
C VAL A 104 -1.67 -11.72 -5.60
N LEU A 105 -1.30 -13.00 -5.51
CA LEU A 105 -0.03 -13.52 -6.00
C LEU A 105 -0.22 -14.49 -7.16
N ALA A 106 0.73 -14.46 -8.09
CA ALA A 106 0.92 -15.47 -9.12
C ALA A 106 2.32 -16.06 -8.97
N ILE A 107 2.42 -17.37 -8.73
CA ILE A 107 3.65 -18.04 -8.29
C ILE A 107 3.92 -19.25 -9.19
N ARG A 108 5.18 -19.38 -9.63
CA ARG A 108 5.72 -20.60 -10.25
C ARG A 108 6.92 -21.08 -9.48
N SER A 109 6.70 -22.07 -8.62
CA SER A 109 7.74 -22.59 -7.72
C SER A 109 8.92 -23.21 -8.48
N LEU A 110 8.67 -23.94 -9.57
CA LEU A 110 9.74 -24.53 -10.40
C LEU A 110 10.62 -23.47 -11.07
N GLN A 111 10.05 -22.30 -11.36
CA GLN A 111 10.76 -21.17 -11.95
C GLN A 111 11.42 -20.25 -10.90
N LYS A 112 11.16 -20.46 -9.60
CA LYS A 112 11.52 -19.53 -8.51
C LYS A 112 11.05 -18.11 -8.82
N TRP A 113 9.84 -17.98 -9.36
CA TRP A 113 9.29 -16.73 -9.84
C TRP A 113 7.93 -16.45 -9.23
N GLU A 114 7.71 -15.19 -8.85
CA GLU A 114 6.43 -14.69 -8.38
C GLU A 114 6.23 -13.24 -8.80
N ILE A 115 4.97 -12.85 -9.01
CA ILE A 115 4.55 -11.45 -9.02
C ILE A 115 3.38 -11.28 -8.07
N GLY A 116 3.15 -10.05 -7.62
CA GLY A 116 1.91 -9.72 -6.94
C GLY A 116 1.21 -8.50 -7.49
N VAL A 117 -0.08 -8.45 -7.20
CA VAL A 117 -0.96 -7.34 -7.52
C VAL A 117 -1.52 -6.77 -6.23
N SER A 118 -1.33 -5.47 -6.03
CA SER A 118 -2.03 -4.68 -5.02
C SER A 118 -3.28 -4.06 -5.65
N ALA A 119 -4.45 -4.64 -5.40
CA ALA A 119 -5.71 -4.30 -6.03
C ALA A 119 -6.44 -3.21 -5.20
N LYS A 120 -6.56 -2.00 -5.75
CA LYS A 120 -7.15 -0.85 -5.05
C LYS A 120 -8.41 -0.35 -5.75
N ASN A 121 -9.50 -0.22 -5.00
CA ASN A 121 -10.72 0.44 -5.46
C ASN A 121 -10.71 1.91 -5.02
N ASN A 122 -10.45 2.82 -5.96
CA ASN A 122 -10.42 4.28 -5.75
C ASN A 122 -9.41 4.84 -4.72
N HIS A 123 -8.48 4.03 -4.19
CA HIS A 123 -7.60 4.45 -3.10
C HIS A 123 -6.15 4.67 -3.55
N ARG A 124 -5.52 5.78 -3.13
CA ARG A 124 -4.09 6.07 -3.40
C ARG A 124 -3.18 5.87 -2.20
N ALA A 125 -3.69 5.94 -0.98
CA ALA A 125 -2.85 5.90 0.21
C ALA A 125 -2.05 4.59 0.30
N VAL A 126 -0.85 4.72 0.83
CA VAL A 126 0.17 3.65 0.84
C VAL A 126 0.22 2.94 2.18
N LYS A 127 0.14 3.68 3.30
CA LYS A 127 0.14 3.14 4.66
C LYS A 127 -0.72 3.98 5.60
N HIS A 128 -1.07 3.35 6.71
CA HIS A 128 -2.09 3.79 7.65
C HIS A 128 -1.63 3.58 9.10
N GLN A 129 -0.46 4.13 9.44
CA GLN A 129 0.21 3.86 10.71
C GLN A 129 -0.30 4.72 11.86
N ARG A 130 -0.09 4.26 13.09
CA ARG A 130 -0.47 4.97 14.31
C ARG A 130 0.75 5.55 15.03
N LEU A 131 0.52 6.65 15.74
CA LEU A 131 1.42 7.21 16.74
C LEU A 131 0.72 7.12 18.11
N SER A 132 1.47 6.70 19.12
CA SER A 132 1.14 6.76 20.54
C SER A 132 2.44 6.69 21.36
N THR A 133 2.33 6.80 22.68
CA THR A 133 3.46 6.65 23.60
C THR A 133 4.07 5.25 23.58
N ASP A 134 3.31 4.24 23.16
CA ASP A 134 3.75 2.84 23.15
C ASP A 134 4.22 2.35 21.77
N LEU A 135 4.17 3.24 20.77
CA LEU A 135 4.51 2.91 19.38
C LEU A 135 5.78 3.65 18.96
N ASP A 136 6.89 2.92 19.00
CA ASP A 136 8.18 3.35 18.44
C ASP A 136 8.16 3.23 16.91
N PHE A 137 7.78 4.33 16.25
CA PHE A 137 7.68 4.33 14.78
C PHE A 137 9.03 4.13 14.12
N GLY A 138 10.13 4.64 14.68
CA GLY A 138 11.46 4.44 14.14
C GLY A 138 11.81 2.95 14.12
N LYS A 139 11.64 2.27 15.26
CA LYS A 139 11.89 0.83 15.37
C LYS A 139 10.98 0.03 14.44
N GLN A 140 9.69 0.37 14.39
CA GLN A 140 8.71 -0.37 13.58
C GLN A 140 8.88 -0.16 12.09
N TRP A 141 9.25 1.06 11.65
CA TRP A 141 9.24 1.43 10.24
C TRP A 141 10.58 1.15 9.59
N ILE A 142 11.67 1.49 10.28
CA ILE A 142 13.02 1.45 9.72
C ILE A 142 14.01 0.64 10.58
N GLY A 143 13.56 0.06 11.70
CA GLY A 143 14.42 -0.74 12.59
C GLY A 143 15.32 0.07 13.51
N ILE A 144 15.15 1.40 13.59
CA ILE A 144 15.99 2.31 14.39
C ILE A 144 15.11 3.02 15.41
N SER A 145 15.29 2.77 16.70
CA SER A 145 14.41 3.33 17.74
C SER A 145 14.37 4.85 17.75
N CYS A 146 13.17 5.39 17.97
CA CYS A 146 13.00 6.80 18.27
C CYS A 146 13.73 7.17 19.57
N SER A 147 14.17 8.42 19.65
CA SER A 147 14.85 8.95 20.81
C SER A 147 13.93 9.12 22.01
N MET A 148 14.50 9.08 23.23
CA MET A 148 13.74 9.40 24.46
C MET A 148 13.11 10.79 24.38
N GLY A 149 13.83 11.77 23.81
CA GLY A 149 13.32 13.13 23.61
C GLY A 149 12.05 13.20 22.74
N TYR A 150 11.89 12.29 21.77
CA TYR A 150 10.62 12.17 21.03
C TYR A 150 9.48 11.73 21.96
N PHE A 151 9.68 10.66 22.74
CA PHE A 151 8.66 10.16 23.66
C PHE A 151 8.30 11.19 24.73
N GLU A 152 9.29 11.85 25.32
CA GLU A 152 9.10 12.95 26.28
C GLU A 152 8.27 14.09 25.67
N SER A 153 8.53 14.44 24.40
CA SER A 153 7.79 15.53 23.73
C SER A 153 6.33 15.20 23.43
N ILE A 154 6.00 13.93 23.14
CA ILE A 154 4.63 13.52 22.82
C ILE A 154 3.82 13.12 24.06
N LEU A 155 4.48 12.71 25.15
CA LEU A 155 3.83 12.17 26.34
C LEU A 155 2.77 13.10 26.95
N PRO A 156 3.01 14.41 27.16
CA PRO A 156 1.98 15.31 27.70
C PRO A 156 0.73 15.38 26.81
N ILE A 157 0.92 15.32 25.49
CA ILE A 157 -0.17 15.39 24.52
C ILE A 157 -1.03 14.12 24.59
N PHE A 158 -0.39 12.95 24.64
CA PHE A 158 -1.11 11.67 24.72
C PHE A 158 -1.73 11.44 26.10
N ASN A 159 -1.15 11.95 27.19
CA ASN A 159 -1.78 11.97 28.51
C ASN A 159 -3.06 12.81 28.50
N TYR A 160 -3.04 13.99 27.87
CA TYR A 160 -4.25 14.79 27.66
C TYR A 160 -5.33 14.01 26.90
N LEU A 161 -4.95 13.27 25.85
CA LEU A 161 -5.89 12.42 25.11
C LEU A 161 -6.43 11.26 25.96
N GLU A 162 -5.64 10.67 26.85
CA GLU A 162 -6.11 9.66 27.80
C GLU A 162 -7.15 10.23 28.77
N GLU A 163 -6.93 11.44 29.31
CA GLU A 163 -7.95 12.10 30.15
C GLU A 163 -9.25 12.37 29.39
N CYS A 164 -9.14 12.89 28.16
CA CYS A 164 -10.28 13.09 27.27
C CYS A 164 -11.05 11.79 26.98
N LYS A 165 -10.32 10.69 26.81
CA LYS A 165 -10.88 9.34 26.59
C LYS A 165 -11.56 8.80 27.85
N LYS A 166 -10.99 9.01 29.05
CA LYS A 166 -11.64 8.65 30.33
C LYS A 166 -12.98 9.38 30.50
N LEU A 167 -13.04 10.64 30.07
CA LEU A 167 -14.26 11.44 30.03
C LEU A 167 -15.23 11.07 28.90
N LYS A 168 -14.91 10.05 28.08
CA LYS A 168 -15.69 9.58 26.92
C LYS A 168 -16.02 10.70 25.92
N MET A 169 -15.14 11.70 25.80
CA MET A 169 -15.35 12.84 24.92
C MET A 169 -15.33 12.42 23.44
N ARG A 170 -16.14 13.08 22.60
CA ARG A 170 -16.07 12.90 21.15
C ARG A 170 -14.88 13.69 20.59
N TRP A 171 -14.21 13.16 19.57
CA TRP A 171 -13.06 13.84 18.95
C TRP A 171 -13.38 15.27 18.48
N LYS A 172 -14.61 15.47 18.00
CA LYS A 172 -15.08 16.79 17.56
C LYS A 172 -15.16 17.82 18.71
N GLU A 173 -15.34 17.38 19.95
CA GLU A 173 -15.48 18.21 21.15
C GLU A 173 -14.14 18.61 21.77
N VAL A 174 -13.04 17.91 21.43
CA VAL A 174 -11.69 18.26 21.92
C VAL A 174 -11.38 19.72 21.56
N PRO A 175 -11.24 20.63 22.56
CA PRO A 175 -10.94 22.03 22.35
C PRO A 175 -9.57 22.20 21.71
N ASN A 176 -9.44 23.17 20.79
CA ASN A 176 -8.17 23.56 20.17
C ASN A 176 -7.27 22.43 19.65
N LYS A 177 -7.80 21.24 19.36
CA LYS A 177 -7.06 20.04 18.92
C LYS A 177 -6.07 20.26 17.77
N SER A 178 -6.28 21.28 16.94
CA SER A 178 -5.30 21.65 15.92
C SER A 178 -3.99 22.18 16.52
N ALA A 179 -4.08 23.10 17.48
CA ALA A 179 -2.94 23.72 18.14
C ALA A 179 -2.39 22.90 19.30
N GLU A 180 -3.27 22.22 20.05
CA GLU A 180 -2.90 21.48 21.27
C GLU A 180 -2.48 20.02 21.01
N VAL A 181 -2.90 19.45 19.88
CA VAL A 181 -2.67 18.02 19.59
C VAL A 181 -1.97 17.82 18.25
N TYR A 182 -2.58 18.22 17.14
CA TYR A 182 -2.04 17.90 15.81
C TYR A 182 -0.71 18.58 15.53
N VAL A 183 -0.59 19.89 15.75
CA VAL A 183 0.65 20.63 15.47
C VAL A 183 1.82 20.14 16.36
N PRO A 184 1.67 20.00 17.69
CA PRO A 184 2.77 19.56 18.54
C PRO A 184 3.21 18.11 18.25
N VAL A 185 2.27 17.18 17.99
CA VAL A 185 2.63 15.80 17.59
C VAL A 185 3.38 15.79 16.26
N LEU A 186 2.94 16.59 15.29
CA LEU A 186 3.64 16.69 14.00
C LEU A 186 5.02 17.34 14.13
N GLN A 187 5.17 18.36 14.98
CA GLN A 187 6.48 18.97 15.24
C GLN A 187 7.45 17.98 15.89
N ALA A 188 6.98 17.21 16.88
CA ALA A 188 7.76 16.14 17.50
C ALA A 188 8.16 15.07 16.48
N PHE A 189 7.22 14.64 15.63
CA PHE A 189 7.47 13.70 14.54
C PHE A 189 8.51 14.22 13.54
N VAL A 190 8.36 15.47 13.06
CA VAL A 190 9.29 16.09 12.10
C VAL A 190 10.70 16.15 12.70
N LYS A 191 10.83 16.65 13.94
CA LYS A 191 12.12 16.74 14.63
C LYS A 191 12.79 15.37 14.78
N GLU A 192 12.02 14.34 15.09
CA GLU A 192 12.54 12.98 15.23
C GLU A 192 12.96 12.39 13.87
N ILE A 193 12.20 12.62 12.79
CA ILE A 193 12.59 12.22 11.43
C ILE A 193 13.89 12.91 11.01
N GLU A 194 14.03 14.21 11.25
CA GLU A 194 15.26 14.96 10.95
C GLU A 194 16.46 14.40 11.72
N LYS A 195 16.26 14.07 13.00
CA LYS A 195 17.29 13.45 13.84
C LYS A 195 17.71 12.08 13.31
N LEU A 196 16.75 11.19 13.06
CA LEU A 196 17.01 9.84 12.54
C LEU A 196 17.73 9.89 11.19
N ASN A 197 17.34 10.82 10.32
CA ASN A 197 18.01 11.06 9.04
C ASN A 197 19.44 11.61 9.22
N LYS A 198 19.65 12.56 10.14
CA LYS A 198 20.97 13.12 10.41
C LYS A 198 21.95 12.08 10.98
N GLU A 199 21.45 11.19 11.83
CA GLU A 199 22.25 10.12 12.45
C GLU A 199 22.49 8.94 11.49
N ASN A 200 21.62 8.75 10.48
CA ASN A 200 21.68 7.61 9.57
C ASN A 200 21.47 8.02 8.10
N PRO A 201 22.23 9.00 7.56
CA PRO A 201 21.92 9.65 6.29
C PRO A 201 21.97 8.71 5.09
N GLU A 202 22.83 7.68 5.12
CA GLU A 202 23.02 6.74 4.01
C GLU A 202 21.87 5.73 3.84
N ILE A 203 21.18 5.39 4.94
CA ILE A 203 20.17 4.31 4.95
C ILE A 203 18.76 4.81 5.22
N PHE A 204 18.59 5.93 5.93
CA PHE A 204 17.29 6.40 6.38
C PHE A 204 16.30 6.64 5.22
N PRO A 205 16.66 7.37 4.14
CA PRO A 205 15.75 7.61 3.02
C PRO A 205 15.24 6.31 2.37
N GLN A 206 16.14 5.36 2.12
CA GLN A 206 15.81 4.09 1.49
C GLN A 206 14.89 3.24 2.37
N LEU A 207 15.21 3.12 3.67
CA LEU A 207 14.43 2.33 4.61
C LEU A 207 13.01 2.90 4.78
N LEU A 208 12.89 4.22 4.89
CA LEU A 208 11.58 4.86 5.04
C LEU A 208 10.73 4.68 3.77
N VAL A 209 11.29 4.88 2.58
CA VAL A 209 10.53 4.66 1.33
C VAL A 209 10.15 3.20 1.15
N LYS A 210 11.06 2.26 1.44
CA LYS A 210 10.76 0.81 1.44
C LYS A 210 9.59 0.47 2.36
N TYR A 211 9.57 1.06 3.56
CA TYR A 211 8.47 0.86 4.49
C TYR A 211 7.13 1.42 3.97
N LEU A 212 7.15 2.63 3.41
CA LEU A 212 5.95 3.32 2.95
C LEU A 212 5.35 2.67 1.70
N VAL A 213 6.19 2.24 0.76
CA VAL A 213 5.76 1.73 -0.55
C VAL A 213 5.52 0.22 -0.52
N GLY A 214 6.40 -0.53 0.12
CA GLY A 214 6.39 -1.99 0.15
C GLY A 214 7.81 -2.57 0.01
N ASN A 215 8.00 -3.79 0.50
CA ASN A 215 9.30 -4.47 0.52
C ASN A 215 9.44 -5.57 -0.55
N LYS A 216 8.50 -5.65 -1.49
CA LYS A 216 8.45 -6.64 -2.58
C LYS A 216 8.14 -5.94 -3.89
N ASP A 217 8.46 -6.61 -4.99
CA ASP A 217 8.07 -6.18 -6.32
C ASP A 217 6.59 -6.48 -6.56
N PHE A 218 5.85 -5.51 -7.12
CA PHE A 218 4.42 -5.67 -7.36
C PHE A 218 3.85 -4.70 -8.38
N TYR A 219 2.67 -5.03 -8.89
CA TYR A 219 1.83 -4.14 -9.66
C TYR A 219 0.73 -3.54 -8.80
N LYS A 220 0.63 -2.22 -8.75
CA LYS A 220 -0.52 -1.54 -8.16
C LYS A 220 -1.58 -1.33 -9.23
N VAL A 221 -2.72 -2.02 -9.09
CA VAL A 221 -3.85 -1.90 -10.01
C VAL A 221 -4.94 -1.11 -9.33
N ILE A 222 -5.26 0.08 -9.87
CA ILE A 222 -6.23 1.00 -9.28
C ILE A 222 -7.45 1.11 -10.20
N LYS A 223 -8.57 0.56 -9.75
CA LYS A 223 -9.88 0.75 -10.37
C LYS A 223 -10.39 2.17 -10.09
N ARG A 224 -10.80 2.87 -11.15
CA ARG A 224 -11.52 4.16 -11.12
C ARG A 224 -12.83 4.02 -11.89
N LYS A 225 -13.66 5.08 -11.89
CA LYS A 225 -14.99 5.05 -12.52
C LYS A 225 -14.95 4.70 -14.03
N LYS A 226 -13.97 5.21 -14.76
CA LYS A 226 -13.82 5.04 -16.23
C LYS A 226 -12.38 4.74 -16.66
N LYS A 227 -11.52 4.33 -15.73
CA LYS A 227 -10.13 4.03 -16.03
C LYS A 227 -9.54 3.00 -15.08
N VAL A 228 -8.59 2.25 -15.58
CA VAL A 228 -7.69 1.41 -14.78
C VAL A 228 -6.31 2.04 -14.86
N GLU A 229 -5.69 2.25 -13.71
CA GLU A 229 -4.31 2.71 -13.61
C GLU A 229 -3.45 1.55 -13.09
N ILE A 230 -2.36 1.26 -13.79
CA ILE A 230 -1.43 0.17 -13.47
C ILE A 230 -0.06 0.79 -13.24
N GLN A 231 0.49 0.62 -12.05
CA GLN A 231 1.83 1.09 -11.70
C GLN A 231 2.72 -0.11 -11.40
N ALA A 232 3.91 -0.19 -12.00
CA ALA A 232 4.83 -1.30 -11.76
C ALA A 232 5.94 -0.88 -10.79
N PHE A 233 5.81 -1.30 -9.53
CA PHE A 233 6.84 -1.11 -8.51
C PHE A 233 7.88 -2.22 -8.64
N ASN A 234 8.74 -2.10 -9.66
CA ASN A 234 9.88 -2.99 -9.89
C ASN A 234 11.06 -2.54 -9.02
N LEU A 235 10.95 -2.71 -7.70
CA LEU A 235 11.90 -2.23 -6.70
C LEU A 235 13.24 -2.98 -6.78
N TYR A 236 13.20 -4.29 -7.03
CA TYR A 236 14.38 -5.17 -7.02
C TYR A 236 14.69 -5.81 -8.37
N GLY A 237 13.81 -5.69 -9.37
CA GLY A 237 14.03 -6.22 -10.72
C GLY A 237 13.41 -7.58 -10.98
N GLY A 238 12.50 -8.04 -10.12
CA GLY A 238 11.77 -9.29 -10.25
C GLY A 238 10.56 -9.22 -11.19
N LEU A 239 10.13 -8.01 -11.58
CA LEU A 239 9.10 -7.83 -12.61
C LEU A 239 9.71 -7.83 -14.02
N ASN A 240 8.87 -8.10 -15.01
CA ASN A 240 9.16 -7.98 -16.44
C ASN A 240 10.25 -8.94 -16.92
N LEU A 241 10.40 -10.07 -16.23
CA LEU A 241 11.42 -11.07 -16.53
C LEU A 241 11.02 -11.90 -17.76
N PRO A 242 11.96 -12.18 -18.69
CA PRO A 242 11.67 -13.01 -19.84
C PRO A 242 11.41 -14.47 -19.43
N PHE A 243 10.76 -15.20 -20.32
CA PHE A 243 10.70 -16.66 -20.30
C PHE A 243 11.42 -17.18 -21.54
N ASP A 244 12.61 -17.77 -21.35
CA ASP A 244 13.52 -18.14 -22.44
C ASP A 244 13.72 -17.00 -23.46
N LYS A 245 13.32 -17.23 -24.73
CA LYS A 245 13.40 -16.24 -25.81
C LYS A 245 12.19 -15.30 -25.86
N ILE A 246 11.14 -15.56 -25.06
CA ILE A 246 9.92 -14.76 -25.01
C ILE A 246 10.15 -13.56 -24.09
N LYS A 247 10.16 -12.37 -24.69
CA LYS A 247 10.30 -11.10 -23.99
C LYS A 247 8.94 -10.48 -23.70
N SER A 248 8.90 -9.62 -22.70
CA SER A 248 7.76 -8.76 -22.43
C SER A 248 7.50 -7.81 -23.59
N LYS A 249 6.23 -7.41 -23.80
CA LYS A 249 5.88 -6.45 -24.85
C LYS A 249 6.36 -5.03 -24.56
N TYR A 250 6.47 -4.69 -23.27
CA TYR A 250 6.96 -3.39 -22.80
C TYR A 250 8.06 -3.60 -21.77
N LYS A 251 9.08 -2.74 -21.82
CA LYS A 251 10.18 -2.75 -20.87
C LYS A 251 9.82 -1.98 -19.60
N ILE A 252 10.03 -2.60 -18.44
CA ILE A 252 9.86 -1.97 -17.14
C ILE A 252 11.23 -1.81 -16.48
N SER A 253 11.63 -0.56 -16.27
CA SER A 253 12.85 -0.24 -15.53
C SER A 253 12.69 -0.50 -14.04
N LYS A 254 13.81 -0.73 -13.34
CA LYS A 254 13.79 -0.73 -11.88
C LYS A 254 13.47 0.67 -11.37
N VAL A 255 12.73 0.73 -10.26
CA VAL A 255 12.47 1.99 -9.57
C VAL A 255 13.69 2.35 -8.73
N ILE A 256 14.12 3.60 -8.81
CA ILE A 256 15.27 4.09 -8.05
C ILE A 256 14.79 4.52 -6.65
N PHE A 257 15.37 3.95 -5.60
CA PHE A 257 15.14 4.40 -4.22
C PHE A 257 15.90 5.72 -3.96
N PRO A 258 15.38 6.59 -3.09
CA PRO A 258 16.09 7.82 -2.75
C PRO A 258 17.25 7.53 -1.81
N ASP A 259 18.32 8.30 -1.91
CA ASP A 259 19.44 8.31 -0.97
C ASP A 259 19.51 9.58 -0.12
N ARG A 260 18.61 10.54 -0.37
CA ARG A 260 18.61 11.83 0.32
C ARG A 260 17.20 12.34 0.59
N LEU A 261 16.92 12.66 1.85
CA LEU A 261 15.81 13.50 2.25
C LEU A 261 16.13 14.97 1.90
N ILE A 262 15.31 15.60 1.07
CA ILE A 262 15.48 16.98 0.61
C ILE A 262 14.81 17.96 1.57
N GLU A 263 13.55 17.70 1.92
CA GLU A 263 12.74 18.64 2.70
C GLU A 263 11.68 17.91 3.52
N ILE A 264 11.42 18.44 4.72
CA ILE A 264 10.20 18.16 5.48
C ILE A 264 9.51 19.48 5.77
N ALA A 265 8.26 19.62 5.36
CA ALA A 265 7.53 20.87 5.55
C ALA A 265 6.05 20.63 5.87
N PHE A 266 5.47 21.50 6.69
CA PHE A 266 4.02 21.56 6.83
C PHE A 266 3.39 21.93 5.49
N LYS A 267 2.34 21.21 5.11
CA LYS A 267 1.57 21.55 3.91
C LYS A 267 0.96 22.94 4.10
N LYS A 268 1.12 23.81 3.10
CA LYS A 268 0.54 25.17 3.11
C LYS A 268 -0.93 25.14 3.52
N ASN A 269 -1.30 26.01 4.46
CA ASN A 269 -2.64 26.12 5.04
C ASN A 269 -3.17 24.83 5.71
N SER A 270 -2.30 23.92 6.14
CA SER A 270 -2.67 22.72 6.88
C SER A 270 -2.00 22.69 8.26
N LYS A 271 -2.79 22.38 9.29
CA LYS A 271 -2.31 22.13 10.66
C LYS A 271 -2.20 20.63 10.99
N THR A 272 -2.46 19.76 10.01
CA THR A 272 -2.58 18.31 10.21
C THR A 272 -1.74 17.51 9.24
N THR A 273 -1.02 18.18 8.33
CA THR A 273 -0.32 17.50 7.23
C THR A 273 1.10 18.02 7.09
N VAL A 274 2.05 17.09 7.03
CA VAL A 274 3.45 17.34 6.67
C VAL A 274 3.79 16.59 5.39
N ASN A 275 4.63 17.19 4.56
CA ASN A 275 5.16 16.58 3.34
C ASN A 275 6.63 16.23 3.57
N LEU A 276 7.02 15.03 3.13
CA LEU A 276 8.42 14.61 3.06
C LEU A 276 8.79 14.49 1.58
N VAL A 277 9.85 15.18 1.18
CA VAL A 277 10.37 15.21 -0.19
C VAL A 277 11.75 14.57 -0.17
N PHE A 278 11.97 13.58 -1.03
CA PHE A 278 13.26 12.93 -1.23
C PHE A 278 13.71 13.16 -2.68
N ASN A 279 14.99 12.89 -2.96
CA ASN A 279 15.46 12.88 -4.33
C ASN A 279 14.83 11.75 -5.15
N GLU A 280 15.19 11.67 -6.44
CA GLU A 280 14.59 10.73 -7.39
C GLU A 280 13.07 10.88 -7.57
N GLY A 281 12.49 12.01 -7.18
CA GLY A 281 11.08 12.34 -7.44
C GLY A 281 10.07 11.76 -6.43
N TRP A 282 10.55 11.22 -5.30
CA TRP A 282 9.69 10.71 -4.23
C TRP A 282 9.13 11.83 -3.35
N GLN A 283 7.80 11.89 -3.23
CA GLN A 283 7.14 12.80 -2.30
C GLN A 283 5.97 12.12 -1.60
N PHE A 284 5.91 12.26 -0.28
CA PHE A 284 4.87 11.70 0.56
C PHE A 284 4.16 12.78 1.37
N SER A 285 2.84 12.70 1.46
CA SER A 285 2.00 13.57 2.30
C SER A 285 1.47 12.75 3.48
N PHE A 286 1.84 13.15 4.69
CA PHE A 286 1.43 12.52 5.95
C PHE A 286 0.37 13.37 6.63
N ARG A 287 -0.89 12.93 6.59
CA ARG A 287 -2.00 13.60 7.27
C ARG A 287 -2.35 12.89 8.57
N LEU A 288 -2.16 13.57 9.70
CA LEU A 288 -2.54 13.08 11.02
C LEU A 288 -4.05 13.29 11.26
N HIS A 289 -4.73 12.26 11.77
CA HIS A 289 -6.16 12.30 12.09
C HIS A 289 -6.50 11.35 13.24
N SER A 290 -7.67 11.53 13.86
CA SER A 290 -8.28 10.48 14.70
C SER A 290 -9.01 9.50 13.79
N ALA A 291 -8.77 8.21 13.96
CA ALA A 291 -9.49 7.16 13.23
C ALA A 291 -10.91 6.92 13.80
N GLU A 292 -11.16 7.38 15.03
CA GLU A 292 -12.39 7.11 15.79
C GLU A 292 -13.17 8.40 16.07
N GLY A 293 -14.49 8.26 16.18
CA GLY A 293 -15.38 9.37 16.57
C GLY A 293 -15.25 9.75 18.05
N LEU A 294 -14.92 8.77 18.90
CA LEU A 294 -14.53 8.98 20.29
C LEU A 294 -13.03 9.22 20.38
N VAL A 295 -12.61 9.95 21.41
CA VAL A 295 -11.18 10.15 21.66
C VAL A 295 -10.54 8.81 22.03
N VAL A 296 -9.45 8.50 21.34
CA VAL A 296 -8.53 7.42 21.70
C VAL A 296 -7.12 7.99 21.82
N SER A 297 -6.29 7.37 22.64
CA SER A 297 -4.89 7.74 22.89
C SER A 297 -3.93 7.29 21.79
N SER A 298 -4.40 7.31 20.54
CA SER A 298 -3.56 7.10 19.38
C SER A 298 -4.07 7.95 18.23
N LEU A 299 -3.13 8.48 17.44
CA LEU A 299 -3.44 9.20 16.21
C LEU A 299 -2.97 8.37 15.04
N LYS A 300 -3.58 8.58 13.87
CA LYS A 300 -3.31 7.80 12.67
C LYS A 300 -2.82 8.71 11.55
N PHE A 301 -1.81 8.26 10.83
CA PHE A 301 -1.42 8.84 9.56
C PHE A 301 -2.24 8.25 8.42
N ASP A 302 -2.74 9.13 7.57
CA ASP A 302 -3.13 8.84 6.20
C ASP A 302 -1.98 9.29 5.29
N VAL A 303 -1.20 8.33 4.78
CA VAL A 303 0.01 8.61 3.99
C VAL A 303 -0.28 8.41 2.51
N ASN A 304 -0.07 9.45 1.72
CA ASN A 304 -0.25 9.43 0.28
C ASN A 304 1.07 9.64 -0.46
N LEU A 305 1.31 8.83 -1.48
CA LEU A 305 2.35 9.07 -2.48
C LEU A 305 1.87 10.19 -3.41
N VAL A 306 2.48 11.37 -3.28
CA VAL A 306 2.14 12.59 -4.03
C VAL A 306 2.84 12.58 -5.38
N SER A 307 4.13 12.26 -5.37
CA SER A 307 4.98 12.10 -6.55
C SER A 307 5.80 10.83 -6.39
N ALA A 308 6.06 10.18 -7.52
CA ALA A 308 6.88 8.99 -7.62
C ALA A 308 8.00 9.23 -8.64
N PRO A 309 9.05 8.40 -8.65
CA PRO A 309 10.14 8.54 -9.61
C PRO A 309 9.69 8.46 -11.05
N HIS A 310 10.37 9.18 -11.93
CA HIS A 310 10.17 9.07 -13.39
C HIS A 310 10.44 7.66 -13.91
N SER A 311 11.25 6.87 -13.21
CA SER A 311 11.49 5.46 -13.52
C SER A 311 10.28 4.56 -13.21
N LEU A 312 9.30 5.02 -12.44
CA LEU A 312 8.09 4.25 -12.15
C LEU A 312 7.24 4.13 -13.42
N PHE A 313 7.07 2.91 -13.91
CA PHE A 313 6.18 2.65 -15.03
C PHE A 313 4.73 2.85 -14.61
N VAL A 314 3.98 3.68 -15.36
CA VAL A 314 2.55 3.93 -15.15
C VAL A 314 1.83 3.81 -16.48
N ASN A 315 0.77 3.00 -16.51
CA ASN A 315 -0.13 2.88 -17.66
C ASN A 315 -1.57 3.22 -17.25
N HIS A 316 -2.29 3.90 -18.15
CA HIS A 316 -3.70 4.24 -17.98
C HIS A 316 -4.53 3.63 -19.11
N LEU A 317 -5.52 2.82 -18.75
CA LEU A 317 -6.47 2.23 -19.68
C LEU A 317 -7.82 2.91 -19.48
N SER A 318 -8.32 3.59 -20.51
CA SER A 318 -9.65 4.20 -20.50
C SER A 318 -10.72 3.15 -20.79
N LEU A 319 -11.79 3.17 -20.00
CA LEU A 319 -13.02 2.41 -20.21
C LEU A 319 -14.04 3.44 -20.72
N GLY A 320 -14.48 3.31 -21.98
CA GLY A 320 -15.40 4.25 -22.65
C GLY A 320 -16.59 4.68 -21.78
#